data_AF-A0AAV1DLV7-F1
#
_entry.id   AF-A0AAV1DLV7-F1
#
_cell.length_a   1.000
_cell.length_b   1.000
_cell.length_c   1.000
_cell.angle_alpha   90.00
_cell.angle_beta   90.00
_cell.angle_gamma   90.00
#
_symmetry.space_group_name_H-M   'P 1'
#
loop_
_entity.id
_entity.type
_entity.pdbx_description
1 polymer ?
#
loop_
_entity_poly.entity_id
_entity_poly.type
_entity_poly.pdbx_seq_one_letter_code
_entity_poly.pdbx_strand_id
1 'polypeptide(L)'
;MAAQSDDAHASAFSAPEVPIWLAATLKKRGKCTIQPPEWMSVGLITLSFDCHILEHSLTLVLNNEPPAYNESKLTKVLETERDTEKFQPLPFHYVEISRLLFDHAVGDIPDVYLVRSLIEDIKDVRFHKIGTGLEIISKERTYALRLKNLSAMEANIVRPFVTRSLQTFYKLSSPDMIQDQDAAIER
;
A
#
# COMPACT_ATOMS: atom_id res chain seq x y z
N MET A 1 -57.38 -10.24 5.86
CA MET A 1 -56.97 -9.68 7.17
C MET A 1 -55.46 -9.85 7.24
N ALA A 2 -54.71 -8.83 6.82
CA ALA A 2 -54.25 -7.72 7.66
C ALA A 2 -53.23 -8.24 8.70
N ALA A 3 -51.99 -7.76 8.79
CA ALA A 3 -51.46 -6.45 8.40
C ALA A 3 -49.98 -6.54 8.01
N GLN A 4 -49.60 -5.71 7.03
CA GLN A 4 -48.28 -5.13 6.93
C GLN A 4 -47.98 -4.34 8.21
N SER A 5 -46.77 -4.47 8.73
CA SER A 5 -46.13 -3.45 9.58
C SER A 5 -44.79 -3.13 8.95
N ASP A 6 -44.76 -1.98 8.29
CA ASP A 6 -43.58 -1.25 7.87
C ASP A 6 -42.68 -1.00 9.09
N ASP A 7 -41.50 -1.64 9.12
CA ASP A 7 -40.39 -1.16 9.94
C ASP A 7 -39.37 -0.51 9.00
N ALA A 8 -39.41 0.82 9.05
CA ALA A 8 -38.48 1.73 8.42
C ALA A 8 -37.04 1.43 8.87
N HIS A 9 -36.33 0.62 8.09
CA HIS A 9 -34.87 0.62 8.13
C HIS A 9 -34.38 1.93 7.52
N ALA A 10 -34.05 2.86 8.41
CA ALA A 10 -33.33 4.09 8.11
C ALA A 10 -32.20 3.81 7.10
N SER A 11 -32.37 4.30 5.87
CA SER A 11 -31.32 4.30 4.87
C SER A 11 -30.21 5.22 5.35
N ALA A 12 -29.23 4.66 6.06
CA ALA A 12 -27.93 5.28 6.20
C ALA A 12 -27.43 5.58 4.78
N PHE A 13 -27.20 6.86 4.46
CA PHE A 13 -26.57 7.25 3.22
C PHE A 13 -25.16 6.64 3.19
N SER A 14 -25.01 5.45 2.61
CA SER A 14 -23.70 4.87 2.36
C SER A 14 -23.04 5.72 1.27
N ALA A 15 -21.79 6.12 1.50
CA ALA A 15 -21.03 6.83 0.49
C ALA A 15 -20.96 5.97 -0.79
N PRO A 16 -21.26 6.52 -1.97
CA PRO A 16 -21.29 5.73 -3.19
C PRO A 16 -19.88 5.25 -3.56
N GLU A 17 -19.74 3.94 -3.78
CA GLU A 17 -18.49 3.37 -4.28
C GLU A 17 -18.31 3.76 -5.76
N VAL A 18 -17.25 4.52 -6.04
CA VAL A 18 -16.93 4.98 -7.38
C VAL A 18 -15.47 4.64 -7.73
N PRO A 19 -15.15 4.45 -9.02
CA PRO A 19 -13.78 4.32 -9.45
C PRO A 19 -12.94 5.54 -9.04
N ILE A 20 -11.69 5.28 -8.64
CA ILE A 20 -10.80 6.33 -8.10
C ILE A 20 -10.53 7.48 -9.08
N TRP A 21 -10.52 7.19 -10.39
CA TRP A 21 -10.35 8.21 -11.44
C TRP A 21 -11.53 9.20 -11.48
N LEU A 22 -12.74 8.71 -11.23
CA LEU A 22 -13.95 9.52 -11.20
C LEU A 22 -13.96 10.36 -9.93
N ALA A 23 -13.65 9.75 -8.78
CA ALA A 23 -13.50 10.47 -7.51
C ALA A 23 -12.48 11.62 -7.62
N ALA A 24 -11.29 11.36 -8.16
CA ALA A 24 -10.26 12.37 -8.39
C ALA A 24 -10.74 13.50 -9.32
N THR A 25 -11.49 13.17 -10.37
CA THR A 25 -12.05 14.16 -11.30
C THR A 25 -13.10 15.05 -10.63
N LEU A 26 -13.95 14.47 -9.78
CA LEU A 26 -14.97 15.21 -9.02
C LEU A 26 -14.33 16.08 -7.93
N LYS A 27 -13.28 15.57 -7.26
CA LYS A 27 -12.53 16.31 -6.24
C LYS A 27 -11.84 17.55 -6.83
N LYS A 28 -11.21 17.42 -8.01
CA LYS A 28 -10.64 18.57 -8.75
C LYS A 28 -11.67 19.66 -9.08
N ARG A 29 -12.94 19.28 -9.21
CA ARG A 29 -14.06 20.21 -9.45
C ARG A 29 -14.71 20.72 -8.17
N GLY A 30 -14.19 20.37 -6.99
CA GLY A 30 -14.74 20.74 -5.69
C GLY A 30 -16.09 20.08 -5.36
N LYS A 31 -16.44 18.98 -6.04
CA LYS A 31 -17.79 18.37 -5.95
C LYS A 31 -17.90 17.20 -4.98
N CYS A 32 -16.78 16.76 -4.38
CA CYS A 32 -16.79 15.67 -3.41
C CYS A 32 -15.62 15.78 -2.42
N THR A 33 -15.74 15.04 -1.33
CA THR A 33 -14.67 14.75 -0.37
C THR A 33 -14.35 13.26 -0.50
N ILE A 34 -13.07 12.91 -0.63
CA ILE A 34 -12.63 11.54 -0.78
C ILE A 34 -12.28 10.99 0.60
N GLN A 35 -12.97 9.94 1.04
CA GLN A 35 -12.57 9.25 2.25
C GLN A 35 -11.32 8.39 1.98
N PRO A 36 -10.23 8.54 2.75
CA PRO A 36 -9.06 7.70 2.59
C PRO A 36 -9.40 6.24 2.92
N PRO A 37 -8.80 5.27 2.21
CA PRO A 37 -8.98 3.85 2.52
C PRO A 37 -8.55 3.53 3.96
N GLU A 38 -9.20 2.55 4.57
CA GLU A 38 -8.95 2.16 5.97
C GLU A 38 -7.48 1.77 6.23
N TRP A 39 -6.79 1.18 5.25
CA TRP A 39 -5.38 0.81 5.38
C TRP A 39 -4.42 2.02 5.43
N MET A 40 -4.87 3.20 4.99
CA MET A 40 -4.07 4.43 4.92
C MET A 40 -4.31 5.35 6.15
N SER A 41 -5.29 5.02 6.99
CA SER A 41 -5.70 5.86 8.11
C SER A 41 -4.80 5.68 9.33
N VAL A 42 -4.37 6.80 9.93
CA VAL A 42 -3.51 6.82 11.12
C VAL A 42 -4.25 6.79 12.47
N GLY A 43 -5.59 6.75 12.47
CA GLY A 43 -6.45 6.82 13.66
C GLY A 43 -6.55 8.25 14.20
N LEU A 44 -7.64 8.77 14.75
CA LEU A 44 -9.04 8.37 14.84
C LEU A 44 -9.85 9.25 13.86
N ILE A 45 -10.83 8.68 13.16
CA ILE A 45 -12.03 9.47 12.88
C ILE A 45 -12.78 9.51 14.23
N THR A 46 -13.16 10.71 14.71
CA THR A 46 -13.71 11.05 16.05
C THR A 46 -12.63 11.24 17.13
N LEU A 47 -12.34 12.46 17.61
CA LEU A 47 -13.28 13.45 18.12
C LEU A 47 -13.09 14.84 17.50
N SER A 48 -13.85 15.17 16.44
CA SER A 48 -14.29 16.57 16.28
C SER A 48 -15.39 16.81 17.32
N PHE A 49 -15.01 17.04 18.57
CA PHE A 49 -15.84 17.92 19.38
C PHE A 49 -15.59 19.31 18.82
N ASP A 50 -16.58 19.86 18.12
CA ASP A 50 -16.68 21.30 17.91
C ASP A 50 -16.74 21.95 19.30
N CYS A 51 -15.58 22.24 19.89
CA CYS A 51 -15.51 22.89 21.18
C CYS A 51 -15.46 24.40 20.92
N HIS A 52 -16.65 24.98 20.72
CA HIS A 52 -16.88 26.34 21.18
C HIS A 52 -16.57 26.38 22.67
N ILE A 53 -15.56 27.19 23.01
CA ILE A 53 -15.12 27.57 24.35
C ILE A 53 -16.28 27.59 25.35
N LEU A 54 -16.16 26.87 26.47
CA LEU A 54 -16.41 27.43 27.80
C LEU A 54 -15.54 26.73 28.87
N GLU A 55 -14.94 27.58 29.69
CA GLU A 55 -14.00 27.31 30.77
C GLU A 55 -14.62 26.54 31.96
N HIS A 56 -13.74 26.12 32.86
CA HIS A 56 -13.98 25.62 34.23
C HIS A 56 -14.33 24.13 34.42
N SER A 57 -13.30 23.29 34.43
CA SER A 57 -12.81 22.64 35.67
C SER A 57 -11.78 21.57 35.34
N LEU A 58 -10.52 21.84 35.68
CA LEU A 58 -9.48 20.82 35.76
C LEU A 58 -9.86 19.79 36.82
N THR A 59 -10.12 18.54 36.41
CA THR A 59 -9.99 17.39 37.30
C THR A 59 -8.80 16.57 36.82
N LEU A 60 -7.71 16.64 37.57
CA LEU A 60 -6.51 15.81 37.41
C LEU A 60 -6.90 14.34 37.61
N VAL A 61 -7.04 13.59 36.51
CA VAL A 61 -7.03 12.13 36.54
C VAL A 61 -5.57 11.69 36.52
N LEU A 62 -4.96 11.59 37.70
CA LEU A 62 -3.69 10.87 37.90
C LEU A 62 -3.97 9.37 38.04
N ASN A 63 -4.52 8.79 36.99
CA ASN A 63 -4.45 7.36 36.63
C ASN A 63 -4.35 7.29 35.11
N ASN A 64 -3.40 8.03 34.54
CA ASN A 64 -3.04 7.90 33.14
C ASN A 64 -2.01 6.77 33.06
N GLU A 65 -2.48 5.53 32.99
CA GLU A 65 -1.84 4.66 32.01
C GLU A 65 -2.01 5.42 30.68
N PRO A 66 -0.91 5.84 30.01
CA PRO A 66 -1.04 6.59 28.77
C PRO A 66 -2.01 5.81 27.89
N PRO A 67 -3.06 6.44 27.29
CA PRO A 67 -3.95 5.73 26.42
C PRO A 67 -3.05 5.02 25.43
N ALA A 68 -3.04 3.69 25.46
CA ALA A 68 -2.16 2.87 24.65
C ALA A 68 -2.19 3.50 23.26
N TYR A 69 -1.06 4.10 22.85
CA TYR A 69 -0.92 4.82 21.59
C TYR A 69 -1.58 3.92 20.56
N ASN A 70 -2.73 4.36 20.04
CA ASN A 70 -3.58 3.55 19.19
C ASN A 70 -2.86 3.46 17.86
N GLU A 71 -1.89 2.56 17.83
CA GLU A 71 -0.87 2.49 16.81
C GLU A 71 -1.53 2.38 15.45
N SER A 72 -1.15 3.30 14.56
CA SER A 72 -1.74 3.36 13.24
C SER A 72 -1.57 2.04 12.49
N LYS A 73 -2.53 1.71 11.63
CA LYS A 73 -2.45 0.48 10.81
C LYS A 73 -1.18 0.47 9.95
N LEU A 74 -0.74 1.64 9.49
CA LEU A 74 0.52 1.80 8.75
C LEU A 74 1.76 1.61 9.62
N THR A 75 1.76 2.10 10.87
CA THR A 75 2.84 1.84 11.84
C THR A 75 3.00 0.34 12.08
N LYS A 76 1.88 -0.37 12.34
CA LYS A 76 1.88 -1.83 12.51
C LYS A 76 2.44 -2.55 11.30
N VAL A 77 2.02 -2.12 10.10
CA VAL A 77 2.53 -2.69 8.85
C VAL A 77 4.03 -2.44 8.72
N LEU A 78 4.51 -1.24 9.03
CA LEU A 78 5.94 -0.92 8.96
C LEU A 78 6.76 -1.75 9.96
N GLU A 79 6.31 -1.88 11.20
CA GLU A 79 6.99 -2.68 12.23
C GLU A 79 7.06 -4.15 11.82
N THR A 80 5.91 -4.73 11.47
CA THR A 80 5.86 -6.14 11.02
C THR A 80 6.62 -6.35 9.71
N GLU A 81 6.66 -5.37 8.81
CA GLU A 81 7.48 -5.39 7.61
C GLU A 81 8.97 -5.27 7.95
N ARG A 82 9.41 -4.65 9.05
CA ARG A 82 10.83 -4.69 9.45
C ARG A 82 11.23 -6.03 10.06
N ASP A 83 10.34 -6.61 10.87
CA ASP A 83 10.67 -7.77 11.70
C ASP A 83 10.53 -9.12 10.98
N THR A 84 9.82 -9.16 9.86
CA THR A 84 9.55 -10.40 9.13
C THR A 84 10.25 -10.44 7.78
N GLU A 85 10.75 -11.60 7.36
CA GLU A 85 11.30 -11.77 6.01
C GLU A 85 10.23 -11.71 4.90
N LYS A 86 8.96 -11.97 5.27
CA LYS A 86 7.83 -11.98 4.33
C LYS A 86 7.28 -10.58 4.14
N PHE A 87 6.87 -10.27 2.90
CA PHE A 87 6.14 -9.05 2.61
C PHE A 87 4.76 -9.07 3.26
N GLN A 88 4.47 -8.03 4.04
CA GLN A 88 3.16 -7.84 4.67
C GLN A 88 2.10 -7.56 3.60
N PRO A 89 0.88 -8.07 3.73
CA PRO A 89 -0.16 -7.86 2.74
C PRO A 89 -0.59 -6.40 2.70
N LEU A 90 -0.31 -5.73 1.60
CA LEU A 90 -0.83 -4.41 1.25
C LEU A 90 -1.63 -4.50 -0.06
N PRO A 91 -2.58 -3.58 -0.30
CA PRO A 91 -3.27 -3.51 -1.58
C PRO A 91 -2.28 -3.44 -2.75
N PHE A 92 -2.59 -4.14 -3.82
CA PHE A 92 -1.67 -4.30 -4.96
C PHE A 92 -1.21 -2.97 -5.59
N HIS A 93 -2.03 -1.92 -5.47
CA HIS A 93 -1.73 -0.58 -5.97
C HIS A 93 -1.62 0.48 -4.87
N TYR A 94 -1.16 0.10 -3.66
CA TYR A 94 -1.12 1.02 -2.53
C TYR A 94 -0.28 2.28 -2.83
N VAL A 95 0.81 2.15 -3.60
CA VAL A 95 1.68 3.28 -3.96
C VAL A 95 0.95 4.26 -4.88
N GLU A 96 0.29 3.75 -5.91
CA GLU A 96 -0.44 4.56 -6.89
C GLU A 96 -1.65 5.24 -6.25
N ILE A 97 -2.40 4.51 -5.43
CA ILE A 97 -3.55 5.05 -4.69
C ILE A 97 -3.08 6.15 -3.74
N SER A 98 -2.02 5.89 -2.95
CA SER A 98 -1.46 6.90 -2.03
C SER A 98 -1.05 8.15 -2.78
N ARG A 99 -0.33 8.00 -3.90
CA ARG A 99 0.14 9.14 -4.69
C ARG A 99 -1.02 9.97 -5.23
N LEU A 100 -2.04 9.32 -5.80
CA LEU A 100 -3.21 10.01 -6.33
C LEU A 100 -3.96 10.80 -5.24
N LEU A 101 -4.11 10.21 -4.05
CA LEU A 101 -4.76 10.88 -2.92
C LEU A 101 -3.91 12.04 -2.40
N PHE A 102 -2.59 11.89 -2.34
CA PHE A 102 -1.68 12.98 -2.01
C PHE A 102 -1.63 14.11 -3.04
N ASP A 103 -2.00 13.85 -4.30
CA ASP A 103 -2.00 14.88 -5.33
C ASP A 103 -3.36 15.62 -5.41
N HIS A 104 -4.46 15.00 -4.95
CA HIS A 104 -5.81 15.52 -5.17
C HIS A 104 -6.69 15.64 -3.92
N ALA A 105 -6.37 14.96 -2.83
CA ALA A 105 -7.19 14.82 -1.64
C ALA A 105 -6.41 15.02 -0.32
N VAL A 106 -5.30 15.78 -0.35
CA VAL A 106 -4.47 16.10 0.83
C VAL A 106 -5.31 16.56 2.01
N GLY A 107 -6.27 17.48 1.79
CA GLY A 107 -7.13 18.01 2.84
C GLY A 107 -8.14 17.03 3.41
N ASP A 108 -8.34 15.87 2.78
CA ASP A 108 -9.27 14.84 3.25
C ASP A 108 -8.57 13.75 4.07
N ILE A 109 -7.23 13.79 4.15
CA ILE A 109 -6.40 12.80 4.83
C ILE A 109 -5.98 13.37 6.20
N PRO A 110 -6.31 12.69 7.31
CA PRO A 110 -5.80 13.08 8.62
C PRO A 110 -4.30 12.82 8.68
N ASP A 111 -3.54 13.80 9.19
CA ASP A 111 -2.08 13.74 9.37
C ASP A 111 -1.32 13.23 8.13
N VAL A 112 -1.44 13.98 7.03
CA VAL A 112 -0.85 13.66 5.72
C VAL A 112 0.67 13.44 5.80
N TYR A 113 1.36 14.20 6.64
CA TYR A 113 2.81 14.13 6.76
C TYR A 113 3.25 12.79 7.35
N LEU A 114 2.60 12.35 8.42
CA LEU A 114 2.86 11.04 9.01
C LEU A 114 2.52 9.91 8.02
N VAL A 115 1.35 9.96 7.41
CA VAL A 115 0.91 8.93 6.43
C VAL A 115 1.90 8.84 5.27
N ARG A 116 2.36 9.98 4.74
CA ARG A 116 3.37 10.03 3.68
C ARG A 116 4.69 9.42 4.13
N SER A 117 5.19 9.82 5.30
CA SER A 117 6.44 9.30 5.86
C SER A 117 6.37 7.79 6.03
N LEU A 118 5.29 7.26 6.60
CA LEU A 118 5.12 5.82 6.81
C LEU A 118 5.07 5.04 5.50
N ILE A 119 4.39 5.56 4.47
CA ILE A 119 4.34 4.91 3.15
C ILE A 119 5.72 4.92 2.48
N GLU A 120 6.48 6.00 2.62
CA GLU A 120 7.85 6.10 2.11
C GLU A 120 8.77 5.11 2.83
N ASP A 121 8.72 5.06 4.16
CA ASP A 121 9.49 4.09 4.96
C ASP A 121 9.15 2.63 4.60
N ILE A 122 7.87 2.30 4.41
CA ILE A 122 7.44 0.96 3.98
C ILE A 122 8.03 0.62 2.61
N LYS A 123 7.98 1.57 1.66
CA LYS A 123 8.55 1.37 0.32
C LYS A 123 10.06 1.14 0.39
N ASP A 124 10.77 1.88 1.22
CA ASP A 124 12.21 1.77 1.34
C ASP A 124 12.63 0.43 1.96
N VAL A 125 11.95 0.01 3.04
CA VAL A 125 12.14 -1.31 3.65
C VAL A 125 11.88 -2.42 2.61
N ARG A 126 10.78 -2.33 1.87
CA ARG A 126 10.42 -3.34 0.87
C ARG A 126 11.37 -3.35 -0.32
N PHE A 127 11.81 -2.19 -0.81
CA PHE A 127 12.78 -2.09 -1.88
C PHE A 127 14.12 -2.73 -1.48
N HIS A 128 14.59 -2.45 -0.26
CA HIS A 128 15.79 -3.08 0.29
C HIS A 128 15.65 -4.61 0.35
N LYS A 129 14.54 -5.12 0.90
CA LYS A 129 14.24 -6.56 0.93
C LYS A 129 14.21 -7.20 -0.45
N ILE A 130 13.61 -6.54 -1.44
CA ILE A 130 13.59 -7.04 -2.81
C ILE A 130 15.03 -7.19 -3.33
N GLY A 131 15.89 -6.19 -3.11
CA GLY A 131 17.30 -6.25 -3.47
C GLY A 131 18.01 -7.46 -2.84
N THR A 132 17.90 -7.62 -1.52
CA THR A 132 18.50 -8.75 -0.79
C THR A 132 17.94 -10.10 -1.26
N GLY A 133 16.62 -10.18 -1.50
CA GLY A 133 15.98 -11.39 -2.01
C GLY A 133 16.43 -11.78 -3.42
N LEU A 134 16.75 -10.79 -4.27
CA LEU A 134 17.29 -11.04 -5.61
C LEU A 134 18.77 -11.49 -5.58
N GLU A 135 19.55 -11.07 -4.58
CA GLU A 135 20.95 -11.50 -4.44
C GLU A 135 21.07 -13.02 -4.20
N ILE A 136 20.13 -13.60 -3.45
CA ILE A 136 20.05 -15.04 -3.17
C ILE A 136 19.94 -15.84 -4.48
N ILE A 137 19.16 -15.36 -5.44
CA ILE A 137 18.95 -16.02 -6.75
C ILE A 137 20.27 -16.16 -7.50
N SER A 138 21.12 -15.13 -7.44
CA SER A 138 22.42 -15.13 -8.10
C SER A 138 23.38 -16.15 -7.49
N LYS A 139 23.25 -16.46 -6.19
CA LYS A 139 24.13 -17.39 -5.47
C LYS A 139 23.70 -18.85 -5.62
N GLU A 140 22.40 -19.11 -5.62
CA GLU A 140 21.85 -20.47 -5.50
C GLU A 140 21.55 -21.17 -6.85
N ARG A 141 21.85 -20.54 -8.01
CA ARG A 141 21.49 -21.05 -9.36
C ARG A 141 20.00 -21.40 -9.51
N THR A 142 19.14 -20.63 -8.88
CA THR A 142 17.68 -20.85 -8.90
C THR A 142 17.05 -20.06 -10.05
N TYR A 143 16.24 -20.70 -10.90
CA TYR A 143 15.59 -20.04 -12.05
C TYR A 143 14.17 -19.53 -11.75
N ALA A 144 13.62 -19.85 -10.57
CA ALA A 144 12.26 -19.53 -10.20
C ALA A 144 12.23 -18.81 -8.84
N LEU A 145 11.53 -17.69 -8.79
CA LEU A 145 11.34 -16.89 -7.58
C LEU A 145 9.85 -16.70 -7.32
N ARG A 146 9.41 -17.06 -6.11
CA ARG A 146 8.02 -16.85 -5.68
C ARG A 146 7.97 -15.72 -4.67
N LEU A 147 7.69 -14.50 -5.14
CA LEU A 147 7.44 -13.35 -4.27
C LEU A 147 5.93 -13.15 -4.13
N LYS A 148 5.41 -13.31 -2.91
CA LYS A 148 4.02 -12.98 -2.58
C LYS A 148 3.94 -11.55 -2.06
N ASN A 149 2.78 -10.92 -2.21
CA ASN A 149 2.45 -9.59 -1.66
C ASN A 149 3.32 -8.42 -2.18
N LEU A 150 3.92 -8.56 -3.36
CA LEU A 150 4.48 -7.43 -4.10
C LEU A 150 3.36 -6.56 -4.66
N SER A 151 3.58 -5.25 -4.62
CA SER A 151 2.76 -4.26 -5.34
C SER A 151 3.11 -4.20 -6.82
N ALA A 152 2.20 -3.60 -7.59
CA ALA A 152 2.39 -3.32 -9.01
C ALA A 152 3.64 -2.45 -9.24
N MET A 153 3.81 -1.38 -8.46
CA MET A 153 4.94 -0.47 -8.56
C MET A 153 6.27 -1.19 -8.32
N GLU A 154 6.39 -1.96 -7.24
CA GLU A 154 7.62 -2.69 -6.90
C GLU A 154 7.99 -3.69 -8.00
N ALA A 155 7.00 -4.47 -8.46
CA ALA A 155 7.20 -5.42 -9.56
C ALA A 155 7.63 -4.71 -10.85
N ASN A 156 7.02 -3.57 -11.17
CA ASN A 156 7.36 -2.78 -12.36
C ASN A 156 8.78 -2.20 -12.29
N ILE A 157 9.25 -1.79 -11.11
CA ILE A 157 10.61 -1.27 -10.92
C ILE A 157 11.66 -2.34 -11.19
N VAL A 158 11.47 -3.56 -10.65
CA VAL A 158 12.50 -4.62 -10.77
C VAL A 158 12.41 -5.43 -12.06
N ARG A 159 11.24 -5.46 -12.71
CA ARG A 159 10.97 -6.29 -13.89
C ARG A 159 12.00 -6.11 -15.02
N PRO A 160 12.37 -4.90 -15.47
CA PRO A 160 13.27 -4.74 -16.61
C PRO A 160 14.64 -5.36 -16.35
N PHE A 161 15.15 -5.23 -15.13
CA PHE A 161 16.44 -5.78 -14.73
C PHE A 161 16.36 -7.31 -14.58
N VAL A 162 15.47 -7.80 -13.71
CA VAL A 162 15.38 -9.23 -13.36
C VAL A 162 15.10 -10.08 -14.60
N THR A 163 14.21 -9.61 -15.49
CA THR A 163 13.86 -10.35 -16.71
C THR A 163 15.09 -10.52 -17.61
N ARG A 164 15.86 -9.46 -17.83
CA ARG A 164 17.05 -9.51 -18.69
C ARG A 164 18.17 -10.35 -18.08
N SER A 165 18.38 -10.22 -16.77
CA SER A 165 19.39 -11.00 -16.05
C SER A 165 19.08 -12.49 -16.08
N LEU A 166 17.84 -12.89 -15.77
CA LEU A 166 17.42 -14.30 -15.82
C LEU A 166 17.44 -14.87 -17.24
N GLN A 167 17.06 -14.09 -18.25
CA GLN A 167 17.20 -14.51 -19.66
C GLN A 167 18.66 -14.78 -20.02
N THR A 168 19.58 -13.93 -19.57
CA THR A 168 21.01 -14.10 -19.81
C THR A 168 21.54 -15.34 -19.09
N PHE A 169 21.18 -15.53 -17.82
CA PHE A 169 21.56 -16.73 -17.07
C PHE A 169 21.03 -18.01 -17.73
N TYR A 170 19.80 -18.00 -18.23
CA TYR A 170 19.22 -19.14 -18.95
C TYR A 170 20.01 -19.47 -20.22
N LYS A 171 20.38 -18.45 -21.02
CA LYS A 171 21.20 -18.62 -22.24
C LYS A 171 22.60 -19.17 -21.93
N LEU A 172 23.23 -18.72 -20.85
CA LEU A 172 24.57 -19.17 -20.47
C LEU A 172 24.58 -20.56 -19.80
N SER A 173 23.47 -20.93 -19.16
CA SER A 173 23.35 -22.23 -18.48
C SER A 173 22.85 -23.35 -19.40
N SER A 174 22.48 -23.04 -20.65
CA SER A 174 22.12 -24.02 -21.68
C SER A 174 23.33 -24.24 -22.61
N PRO A 175 24.17 -25.27 -22.37
CA PRO A 175 25.34 -25.56 -23.20
C PRO A 175 25.04 -25.99 -24.64
N ASP A 176 23.77 -26.16 -25.04
CA ASP A 176 23.38 -26.77 -26.32
C ASP A 176 22.90 -25.80 -27.41
N MET A 177 23.12 -24.48 -27.27
CA MET A 177 22.78 -23.50 -28.31
C MET A 177 24.00 -22.82 -28.97
N ILE A 178 25.21 -23.33 -28.73
CA ILE A 178 26.44 -22.96 -29.47
C ILE A 178 26.81 -24.09 -30.44
N GLN A 179 25.86 -24.58 -31.22
CA GLN A 179 26.11 -25.46 -32.38
C GLN A 179 25.02 -25.22 -33.41
N ASP A 180 25.09 -24.10 -34.16
CA ASP A 180 24.72 -24.04 -35.58
C ASP A 180 24.95 -22.64 -36.17
N GLN A 181 26.21 -22.24 -36.37
CA GLN A 181 26.52 -21.19 -37.36
C GLN A 181 27.76 -21.49 -38.23
N ASP A 182 28.60 -22.47 -37.86
CA ASP A 182 29.82 -22.79 -38.64
C ASP A 182 29.67 -23.93 -39.67
N ALA A 183 28.49 -24.55 -39.80
CA ALA A 183 28.27 -25.63 -40.80
C ALA A 183 27.73 -25.13 -42.17
N ALA A 184 27.54 -23.81 -42.34
CA ALA A 184 26.96 -23.23 -43.57
C ALA A 184 27.97 -22.53 -44.49
N ILE A 185 29.27 -22.55 -44.16
CA ILE A 185 30.34 -21.92 -44.97
C ILE A 185 31.44 -22.96 -45.28
N GLU A 186 31.05 -24.10 -45.86
CA GLU A 186 31.97 -24.94 -46.65
C GLU A 186 31.11 -25.68 -47.69
N ARG A 187 30.74 -24.93 -48.73
CA ARG A 187 30.40 -25.45 -50.06
C ARG A 187 31.44 -24.94 -51.03
#